data_AF-A0A8C6QD64-F1
#
_entry.id   AF-A0A8C6QD64-F1
#
_cell.length_a   1.000
_cell.length_b   1.000
_cell.length_c   1.000
_cell.angle_alpha   90.00
_cell.angle_beta   90.00
_cell.angle_gamma   90.00
#
_symmetry.space_group_name_H-M   'P 1'
#
loop_
_entity.id
_entity.type
_entity.pdbx_description
1 polymer ?
#
loop_
_entity_poly.entity_id
_entity_poly.type
_entity_poly.pdbx_seq_one_letter_code
_entity_poly.pdbx_strand_id
1 'polypeptide(L)'
;MERPCVLLLGAAGLLLLLLPLSSSSSSDACGPCEPASCPELPQQGCPLGETRDACGCCPVCARGEGEPCGGGAAGRGHCAPGMECVKSRKRRKGKAGAAAGGPAVGGVCVCKSRYPVCGSDGTTYPSGCQLRAASLRAESLGKEAITQVSKGTCEQGGHLRLPRHLLSRASLEARPSIVTPPKNIWNITGAKVYLSCEVIGIPTPVLIWNKVKRGQYGVQRTELLPGDRDNLAIQTRGGPEKHEVTGWVLVSPLGKEDAGEYECHASNSQGQASASAKITVVDTLHEIPVKEGEGAQI
;
A
#
# COMPACT_ATOMS: atom_id res chain seq x y z
N MET A 1 14.12 -96.68 -27.04
CA MET A 1 15.38 -96.61 -26.29
C MET A 1 15.46 -95.21 -25.71
N GLU A 2 14.84 -95.00 -24.55
CA GLU A 2 15.43 -95.12 -23.20
C GLU A 2 15.98 -93.74 -22.73
N ARG A 3 15.48 -93.31 -21.57
CA ARG A 3 15.69 -92.05 -20.81
C ARG A 3 17.14 -91.91 -20.29
N PRO A 4 17.67 -90.73 -19.81
CA PRO A 4 17.22 -89.96 -18.62
C PRO A 4 17.32 -88.42 -18.75
N CYS A 5 16.54 -87.57 -18.07
CA CYS A 5 16.32 -87.33 -16.63
C CYS A 5 17.52 -86.67 -15.90
N VAL A 6 17.52 -85.33 -15.78
CA VAL A 6 18.28 -84.58 -14.76
C VAL A 6 17.43 -83.43 -14.23
N LEU A 7 17.30 -83.42 -12.90
CA LEU A 7 16.62 -82.44 -12.04
C LEU A 7 17.31 -81.08 -12.05
N LEU A 8 16.52 -80.00 -11.92
CA LEU A 8 16.97 -78.76 -11.28
C LEU A 8 15.81 -78.14 -10.49
N LEU A 9 15.94 -78.20 -9.16
CA LEU A 9 15.14 -77.49 -8.17
C LEU A 9 15.48 -75.99 -8.22
N GLY A 10 14.47 -75.12 -8.30
CA GLY A 10 14.62 -73.67 -8.20
C GLY A 10 13.49 -73.07 -7.38
N ALA A 11 13.84 -72.46 -6.25
CA ALA A 11 12.95 -72.00 -5.19
C ALA A 11 11.98 -70.88 -5.64
N ALA A 12 10.73 -70.97 -5.16
CA ALA A 12 9.73 -69.93 -5.30
C ALA A 12 10.03 -68.74 -4.37
N GLY A 13 10.55 -67.65 -4.93
CA GLY A 13 10.64 -66.35 -4.26
C GLY A 13 9.38 -65.51 -4.55
N LEU A 14 8.51 -65.36 -3.56
CA LEU A 14 7.33 -64.51 -3.61
C LEU A 14 7.75 -63.04 -3.57
N LEU A 15 7.85 -62.40 -4.74
CA LEU A 15 8.13 -60.96 -4.86
C LEU A 15 6.83 -60.17 -4.62
N LEU A 16 6.60 -59.74 -3.37
CA LEU A 16 5.58 -58.76 -3.02
C LEU A 16 5.92 -57.41 -3.67
N LEU A 17 5.28 -57.10 -4.80
CA LEU A 17 5.28 -55.78 -5.43
C LEU A 17 4.50 -54.80 -4.53
N LEU A 18 5.22 -54.11 -3.65
CA LEU A 18 4.72 -52.90 -2.98
C LEU A 18 4.62 -51.78 -4.03
N LEU A 19 3.43 -51.62 -4.62
CA LEU A 19 3.10 -50.42 -5.39
C LEU A 19 3.13 -49.21 -4.42
N PRO A 20 3.94 -48.18 -4.66
CA PRO A 20 3.83 -46.96 -3.89
C PRO A 20 2.48 -46.33 -4.22
N LEU A 21 1.60 -46.19 -3.23
CA LEU A 21 0.49 -45.24 -3.32
C LEU A 21 1.13 -43.86 -3.45
N SER A 22 1.13 -43.32 -4.67
CA SER A 22 1.44 -41.92 -4.91
C SER A 22 0.39 -41.09 -4.19
N SER A 23 0.71 -40.68 -2.97
CA SER A 23 0.00 -39.64 -2.25
C SER A 23 0.13 -38.35 -3.06
N SER A 24 -0.79 -38.09 -3.97
CA SER A 24 -0.95 -36.76 -4.56
C SER A 24 -1.46 -35.85 -3.45
N SER A 25 -0.54 -35.30 -2.67
CA SER A 25 -0.82 -34.19 -1.79
C SER A 25 -1.13 -33.00 -2.70
N SER A 26 -2.42 -32.80 -3.00
CA SER A 26 -2.92 -31.60 -3.64
C SER A 26 -2.87 -30.45 -2.62
N SER A 27 -1.66 -29.98 -2.34
CA SER A 27 -1.41 -28.70 -1.71
C SER A 27 -0.90 -27.76 -2.80
N ASP A 28 -1.65 -26.67 -2.98
CA ASP A 28 -1.40 -25.51 -3.85
C ASP A 28 -1.82 -25.65 -5.33
N ALA A 29 -2.99 -25.08 -5.61
CA ALA A 29 -3.74 -25.18 -6.86
C ALA A 29 -3.21 -24.32 -8.02
N CYS A 30 -1.88 -24.24 -8.18
CA CYS A 30 -1.24 -23.52 -9.29
C CYS A 30 -0.08 -24.35 -9.84
N GLY A 31 -0.11 -24.64 -11.14
CA GLY A 31 0.99 -25.28 -11.87
C GLY A 31 2.05 -24.29 -12.36
N PRO A 32 3.07 -24.76 -13.10
CA PRO A 32 4.03 -23.88 -13.77
C PRO A 32 3.30 -22.93 -14.74
N CYS A 33 3.75 -21.67 -14.78
CA CYS A 33 3.15 -20.67 -15.65
C CYS A 33 3.53 -20.93 -17.11
N GLU A 34 2.53 -21.08 -17.97
CA GLU A 34 2.68 -21.22 -19.42
C GLU A 34 2.00 -20.05 -20.14
N PRO A 35 2.74 -18.97 -20.43
CA PRO A 35 2.16 -17.73 -20.96
C PRO A 35 1.43 -17.87 -22.30
N ALA A 36 1.84 -18.84 -23.12
CA ALA A 36 1.23 -19.11 -24.42
C ALA A 36 -0.21 -19.67 -24.31
N SER A 37 -0.55 -20.24 -23.15
CA SER A 37 -1.85 -20.84 -22.86
C SER A 37 -2.82 -19.84 -22.21
N CYS A 38 -2.40 -18.57 -22.06
CA CYS A 38 -3.21 -17.55 -21.43
C CYS A 38 -4.31 -17.03 -22.36
N PRO A 39 -5.53 -16.77 -21.83
CA PRO A 39 -6.60 -16.16 -22.61
C PRO A 39 -6.21 -14.75 -23.06
N GLU A 40 -6.62 -14.38 -24.27
CA GLU A 40 -6.43 -13.04 -24.79
C GLU A 40 -7.26 -12.01 -24.00
N LEU A 41 -6.70 -10.83 -23.81
CA LEU A 41 -7.41 -9.71 -23.19
C LEU A 41 -8.47 -9.12 -24.14
N PRO A 42 -9.49 -8.43 -23.61
CA PRO A 42 -10.49 -7.76 -24.43
C PRO A 42 -9.85 -6.83 -25.47
N GLN A 43 -10.35 -6.81 -26.70
CA GLN A 43 -9.80 -5.95 -27.78
C GLN A 43 -9.81 -4.46 -27.44
N GLN A 44 -10.76 -4.03 -26.61
CA GLN A 44 -10.87 -2.66 -26.09
C GLN A 44 -9.84 -2.33 -24.97
N GLY A 45 -8.96 -3.27 -24.64
CA GLY A 45 -8.00 -3.18 -23.55
C GLY A 45 -8.66 -3.24 -22.17
N CYS A 46 -7.83 -3.11 -21.14
CA CYS A 46 -8.29 -3.05 -19.75
C CYS A 46 -8.35 -1.59 -19.28
N PRO A 47 -9.54 -0.98 -19.15
CA PRO A 47 -9.69 0.45 -18.86
C PRO A 47 -9.16 0.88 -17.48
N LEU A 48 -8.91 -0.09 -16.59
CA LEU A 48 -8.37 0.11 -15.24
C LEU A 48 -6.98 -0.53 -15.06
N GLY A 49 -6.39 -0.95 -16.18
CA GLY A 49 -5.08 -1.60 -16.22
C GLY A 49 -5.16 -3.11 -16.08
N GLU A 50 -4.01 -3.74 -16.26
CA GLU A 50 -3.84 -5.17 -16.21
C GLU A 50 -3.26 -5.61 -14.86
N THR A 51 -3.63 -6.81 -14.45
CA THR A 51 -3.07 -7.50 -13.30
C THR A 51 -2.87 -8.97 -13.65
N ARG A 52 -2.48 -9.80 -12.68
CA ARG A 52 -2.28 -11.23 -12.90
C ARG A 52 -3.45 -12.04 -12.34
N ASP A 53 -3.65 -13.23 -12.87
CA ASP A 53 -4.61 -14.21 -12.33
C ASP A 53 -4.24 -14.65 -10.90
N ALA A 54 -5.05 -15.54 -10.31
CA ALA A 54 -4.84 -16.08 -8.95
C ALA A 54 -3.47 -16.77 -8.77
N CYS A 55 -2.87 -17.27 -9.84
CA CYS A 55 -1.58 -17.95 -9.85
C CYS A 55 -0.41 -17.04 -10.20
N GLY A 56 -0.68 -15.77 -10.52
CA GLY A 56 0.34 -14.80 -10.93
C GLY A 56 0.82 -14.97 -12.38
N CYS A 57 0.16 -15.79 -13.20
CA CYS A 57 0.62 -16.14 -14.54
C CYS A 57 -0.02 -15.26 -15.62
N CYS A 58 -1.29 -15.48 -15.91
CA CYS A 58 -1.96 -14.87 -17.05
C CYS A 58 -2.36 -13.42 -16.78
N PRO A 59 -2.27 -12.55 -17.80
CA PRO A 59 -2.79 -11.19 -17.70
C PRO A 59 -4.32 -11.23 -17.62
N VAL A 60 -4.88 -10.43 -16.72
CA VAL A 60 -6.32 -10.25 -16.56
C VAL A 60 -6.63 -8.77 -16.31
N CYS A 61 -7.81 -8.30 -16.71
CA CYS A 61 -8.20 -6.93 -16.39
C CYS A 61 -8.37 -6.75 -14.88
N ALA A 62 -7.80 -5.67 -14.38
CA ALA A 62 -7.84 -5.36 -12.97
C ALA A 62 -9.18 -4.71 -12.58
N ARG A 63 -9.54 -4.88 -11.30
CA ARG A 63 -10.82 -4.42 -10.75
C ARG A 63 -10.76 -3.03 -10.15
N GLY A 64 -11.82 -2.27 -10.38
CA GLY A 64 -11.95 -0.88 -9.94
C GLY A 64 -12.34 -0.71 -8.48
N GLU A 65 -12.28 0.54 -8.02
CA GLU A 65 -12.73 0.91 -6.68
C GLU A 65 -14.22 0.56 -6.50
N GLY A 66 -14.57 -0.07 -5.38
CA GLY A 66 -15.92 -0.57 -5.10
C GLY A 66 -16.24 -1.94 -5.70
N GLU A 67 -15.39 -2.48 -6.59
CA GLU A 67 -15.63 -3.79 -7.18
C GLU A 67 -15.26 -4.94 -6.24
N PRO A 68 -15.98 -6.07 -6.32
CA PRO A 68 -15.69 -7.24 -5.50
C PRO A 68 -14.34 -7.86 -5.88
N CYS A 69 -13.54 -8.27 -4.91
CA CYS A 69 -12.22 -8.86 -5.12
C CYS A 69 -11.97 -10.06 -4.21
N GLY A 70 -10.99 -10.90 -4.58
CA GLY A 70 -10.59 -12.07 -3.78
C GLY A 70 -11.58 -13.27 -3.80
N GLY A 71 -11.20 -14.34 -3.12
CA GLY A 71 -11.87 -15.66 -3.17
C GLY A 71 -10.98 -16.74 -3.81
N GLY A 72 -11.22 -18.02 -3.49
CA GLY A 72 -10.42 -19.18 -3.95
C GLY A 72 -10.41 -19.39 -5.48
N ALA A 73 -10.02 -20.58 -5.96
CA ALA A 73 -9.58 -20.92 -7.35
C ALA A 73 -10.33 -20.31 -8.58
N ALA A 74 -11.55 -19.77 -8.44
CA ALA A 74 -12.26 -18.99 -9.46
C ALA A 74 -12.42 -17.50 -9.08
N GLY A 75 -11.42 -16.94 -8.38
CA GLY A 75 -11.53 -15.75 -7.52
C GLY A 75 -12.12 -14.52 -8.18
N ARG A 76 -12.72 -13.62 -7.38
CA ARG A 76 -13.36 -12.38 -7.84
C ARG A 76 -12.35 -11.37 -8.40
N GLY A 77 -11.21 -11.77 -8.94
CA GLY A 77 -10.20 -10.88 -9.53
C GLY A 77 -9.35 -10.11 -8.51
N HIS A 78 -8.29 -9.50 -9.03
CA HIS A 78 -7.38 -8.61 -8.28
C HIS A 78 -7.70 -7.15 -8.56
N CYS A 79 -7.51 -6.32 -7.55
CA CYS A 79 -7.72 -4.89 -7.68
C CYS A 79 -6.67 -4.23 -8.58
N ALA A 80 -7.05 -3.11 -9.19
CA ALA A 80 -6.17 -2.27 -9.99
C ALA A 80 -4.95 -1.78 -9.19
N PRO A 81 -3.84 -1.45 -9.88
CA PRO A 81 -2.66 -0.90 -9.24
C PRO A 81 -2.98 0.28 -8.31
N GLY A 82 -2.43 0.23 -7.10
CA GLY A 82 -2.65 1.25 -6.07
C GLY A 82 -3.96 1.10 -5.27
N MET A 83 -4.63 -0.04 -5.38
CA MET A 83 -5.78 -0.42 -4.55
C MET A 83 -5.45 -1.58 -3.60
N GLU A 84 -6.31 -1.80 -2.61
CA GLU A 84 -6.26 -2.92 -1.68
C GLU A 84 -7.62 -3.64 -1.61
N CYS A 85 -7.59 -4.98 -1.55
CA CYS A 85 -8.79 -5.78 -1.39
C CYS A 85 -9.17 -5.92 0.09
N VAL A 86 -10.15 -5.14 0.56
CA VAL A 86 -10.56 -5.16 1.98
C VAL A 86 -11.67 -6.17 2.23
N LYS A 87 -11.50 -7.06 3.21
CA LYS A 87 -12.49 -8.09 3.59
C LYS A 87 -13.60 -7.50 4.46
N SER A 88 -14.86 -7.79 4.13
CA SER A 88 -16.00 -7.35 4.96
C SER A 88 -16.06 -8.16 6.26
N ARG A 89 -15.81 -7.52 7.41
CA ARG A 89 -15.77 -8.18 8.74
C ARG A 89 -17.14 -8.67 9.25
N LYS A 90 -18.23 -8.47 8.51
CA LYS A 90 -19.61 -8.57 9.01
C LYS A 90 -20.16 -10.00 9.21
N ARG A 91 -19.37 -11.07 9.03
CA ARG A 91 -19.85 -12.45 9.17
C ARG A 91 -19.13 -13.30 10.23
N ARG A 92 -18.74 -12.69 11.37
CA ARG A 92 -18.31 -13.43 12.58
C ARG A 92 -19.42 -13.55 13.64
N LYS A 93 -20.66 -13.86 13.23
CA LYS A 93 -21.67 -14.36 14.17
C LYS A 93 -22.55 -15.41 13.50
N GLY A 94 -21.93 -16.56 13.24
CA GLY A 94 -22.58 -17.79 12.82
C GLY A 94 -21.65 -18.95 13.12
N LYS A 95 -21.83 -19.57 14.28
CA LYS A 95 -21.18 -20.84 14.64
C LYS A 95 -21.62 -21.90 13.61
N ALA A 96 -20.68 -22.48 12.86
CA ALA A 96 -20.77 -23.86 12.39
C ALA A 96 -19.37 -24.37 11.97
N GLY A 97 -18.92 -25.41 12.67
CA GLY A 97 -18.05 -26.49 12.21
C GLY A 97 -16.83 -26.19 11.34
N ALA A 98 -15.64 -26.40 11.90
CA ALA A 98 -14.47 -26.81 11.13
C ALA A 98 -14.73 -28.22 10.56
N ALA A 99 -15.27 -28.29 9.34
CA ALA A 99 -15.22 -29.44 8.42
C ALA A 99 -16.26 -29.22 7.29
N ALA A 100 -15.95 -28.35 6.32
CA ALA A 100 -16.52 -28.28 4.98
C ALA A 100 -15.97 -27.02 4.30
N GLY A 101 -15.63 -27.09 3.01
CA GLY A 101 -15.15 -25.96 2.21
C GLY A 101 -16.07 -24.74 2.29
N GLY A 102 -15.73 -23.79 3.16
CA GLY A 102 -16.51 -22.59 3.40
C GLY A 102 -16.37 -21.56 2.26
N PRO A 103 -17.43 -20.80 1.95
CA PRO A 103 -17.49 -19.94 0.78
C PRO A 103 -16.47 -18.79 0.84
N ALA A 104 -15.78 -18.61 -0.28
CA ALA A 104 -14.84 -17.53 -0.59
C ALA A 104 -15.17 -16.22 0.14
N VAL A 105 -14.27 -15.80 1.05
CA VAL A 105 -14.38 -14.49 1.71
C VAL A 105 -14.03 -13.42 0.68
N GLY A 106 -15.04 -12.95 -0.06
CA GLY A 106 -14.93 -11.83 -0.97
C GLY A 106 -14.70 -10.51 -0.22
N GLY A 107 -13.79 -9.69 -0.74
CA GLY A 107 -13.55 -8.32 -0.33
C GLY A 107 -14.07 -7.32 -1.37
N VAL A 108 -13.74 -6.05 -1.15
CA VAL A 108 -13.99 -4.94 -2.08
C VAL A 108 -12.70 -4.18 -2.32
N CYS A 109 -12.46 -3.76 -3.56
CA CYS A 109 -11.30 -2.94 -3.89
C CYS A 109 -11.47 -1.53 -3.36
N VAL A 110 -10.49 -1.04 -2.62
CA VAL A 110 -10.48 0.31 -2.06
C VAL A 110 -9.18 1.00 -2.42
N CYS A 111 -9.25 2.27 -2.81
CA CYS A 111 -8.06 3.04 -3.16
C CYS A 111 -7.14 3.26 -1.95
N LYS A 112 -5.83 3.14 -2.15
CA LYS A 112 -4.83 3.47 -1.12
C LYS A 112 -4.72 4.99 -0.90
N SER A 113 -4.85 5.78 -1.96
CA SER A 113 -4.90 7.25 -1.90
C SER A 113 -6.36 7.70 -1.79
N ARG A 114 -6.79 8.12 -0.59
CA ARG A 114 -8.17 8.57 -0.33
C ARG A 114 -8.34 10.09 -0.35
N TYR A 115 -7.32 10.81 -0.79
CA TYR A 115 -7.32 12.26 -0.89
C TYR A 115 -7.42 12.70 -2.36
N PRO A 116 -7.98 13.89 -2.64
CA PRO A 116 -7.98 14.46 -3.98
C PRO A 116 -6.56 14.65 -4.53
N VAL A 117 -6.40 14.61 -5.85
CA VAL A 117 -5.12 14.82 -6.54
C VAL A 117 -5.31 15.68 -7.78
N CYS A 118 -4.32 16.49 -8.14
CA CYS A 118 -4.34 17.29 -9.37
C CYS A 118 -3.65 16.53 -10.51
N GLY A 119 -4.34 16.40 -11.65
CA GLY A 119 -3.78 15.82 -12.87
C GLY A 119 -3.06 16.84 -13.76
N SER A 120 -2.20 16.34 -14.65
CA SER A 120 -1.50 17.13 -15.67
C SER A 120 -2.44 17.78 -16.70
N ASP A 121 -3.66 17.29 -16.78
CA ASP A 121 -4.78 17.86 -17.54
C ASP A 121 -5.44 19.06 -16.84
N GLY A 122 -4.99 19.40 -15.62
CA GLY A 122 -5.59 20.45 -14.80
C GLY A 122 -6.89 20.04 -14.12
N THR A 123 -7.27 18.76 -14.17
CA THR A 123 -8.47 18.24 -13.52
C THR A 123 -8.13 17.75 -12.12
N THR A 124 -8.98 18.09 -11.15
CA THR A 124 -8.89 17.49 -9.81
C THR A 124 -9.62 16.16 -9.79
N TYR A 125 -8.91 15.10 -9.43
CA TYR A 125 -9.45 13.76 -9.27
C TYR A 125 -9.74 13.48 -7.79
N PRO A 126 -10.88 12.87 -7.43
CA PRO A 126 -11.22 12.55 -6.03
C PRO A 126 -10.24 11.60 -5.33
N SER A 127 -9.53 10.77 -6.09
CA SER A 127 -8.52 9.84 -5.58
C SER A 127 -7.42 9.59 -6.62
N GLY A 128 -6.23 9.20 -6.16
CA GLY A 128 -5.16 8.78 -7.07
C GLY A 128 -5.54 7.60 -7.97
N CYS A 129 -6.48 6.75 -7.55
CA CYS A 129 -6.97 5.66 -8.37
C CYS A 129 -7.87 6.12 -9.52
N GLN A 130 -8.67 7.16 -9.32
CA GLN A 130 -9.49 7.74 -10.39
C GLN A 130 -8.62 8.47 -11.42
N LEU A 131 -7.55 9.15 -10.97
CA LEU A 131 -6.55 9.73 -11.88
C LEU A 131 -5.92 8.64 -12.75
N ARG A 132 -5.43 7.54 -12.15
CA ARG A 132 -4.85 6.42 -12.90
C ARG A 132 -5.83 5.82 -13.91
N ALA A 133 -7.08 5.61 -13.51
CA ALA A 133 -8.12 5.12 -14.42
C ALA A 133 -8.37 6.07 -15.60
N ALA A 134 -8.38 7.38 -15.36
CA ALA A 134 -8.51 8.38 -16.43
C ALA A 134 -7.29 8.42 -17.35
N SER A 135 -6.09 8.29 -16.77
CA SER A 135 -4.82 8.22 -17.50
C SER A 135 -4.78 7.05 -18.48
N LEU A 136 -5.12 5.85 -18.01
CA LEU A 136 -5.17 4.64 -18.84
C LEU A 136 -6.21 4.74 -19.97
N ARG A 137 -7.36 5.36 -19.70
CA ARG A 137 -8.36 5.64 -20.74
C ARG A 137 -7.89 6.68 -21.75
N ALA A 138 -7.11 7.67 -21.33
CA ALA A 138 -6.52 8.64 -22.25
C ALA A 138 -5.52 7.95 -23.19
N GLU A 139 -4.65 7.10 -22.64
CA GLU A 139 -3.68 6.32 -23.42
C GLU A 139 -4.35 5.35 -24.39
N SER A 140 -5.42 4.64 -23.98
CA SER A 140 -6.14 3.73 -24.89
C SER A 140 -6.83 4.46 -26.06
N LEU A 141 -7.08 5.76 -25.90
CA LEU A 141 -7.60 6.64 -26.95
C LEU A 141 -6.47 7.36 -27.74
N GLY A 142 -5.20 6.99 -27.53
CA GLY A 142 -4.05 7.61 -28.18
C GLY A 142 -3.75 9.03 -27.71
N LYS A 143 -4.27 9.45 -26.55
CA LYS A 143 -3.97 10.74 -25.92
C LYS A 143 -2.80 10.61 -24.95
N GLU A 144 -2.24 11.74 -24.54
CA GLU A 144 -1.18 11.78 -23.53
C GLU A 144 -1.69 11.26 -22.17
N ALA A 145 -0.83 10.49 -21.50
CA ALA A 145 -1.09 9.98 -20.16
C ALA A 145 -1.25 11.13 -19.15
N ILE A 146 -2.27 11.02 -18.30
CA ILE A 146 -2.51 11.98 -17.22
C ILE A 146 -1.63 11.60 -16.04
N THR A 147 -0.74 12.49 -15.62
CA THR A 147 0.16 12.28 -14.49
C THR A 147 -0.31 13.10 -13.29
N GLN A 148 -0.02 12.63 -12.08
CA GLN A 148 -0.30 13.40 -10.89
C GLN A 148 0.71 14.54 -10.76
N VAL A 149 0.22 15.79 -10.76
CA VAL A 149 1.02 17.01 -10.56
C VAL A 149 1.19 17.30 -9.06
N SER A 150 0.12 17.14 -8.28
CA SER A 150 0.14 17.38 -6.83
C SER A 150 -0.89 16.51 -6.10
N LYS A 151 -0.71 16.31 -4.78
CA LYS A 151 -1.83 15.87 -3.91
C LYS A 151 -2.64 17.12 -3.52
N GLY A 152 -3.93 16.95 -3.33
CA GLY A 152 -4.89 18.05 -3.17
C GLY A 152 -5.52 18.47 -4.50
N THR A 153 -6.35 19.51 -4.45
CA THR A 153 -7.00 20.04 -5.66
C THR A 153 -6.04 20.89 -6.48
N CYS A 154 -6.31 21.05 -7.78
CA CYS A 154 -5.50 21.90 -8.66
C CYS A 154 -5.50 23.39 -8.24
N GLU A 155 -6.50 23.83 -7.49
CA GLU A 155 -6.60 25.21 -7.01
C GLU A 155 -5.76 25.44 -5.72
N GLN A 156 -5.51 24.39 -4.94
CA GLN A 156 -4.74 24.47 -3.70
C GLN A 156 -3.23 24.29 -3.93
N GLY A 157 -2.84 23.71 -5.07
CA GLY A 157 -1.46 23.57 -5.49
C GLY A 157 -1.13 24.49 -6.66
N GLY A 158 -0.83 25.77 -6.37
CA GLY A 158 -0.34 26.70 -7.38
C GLY A 158 0.94 26.18 -8.04
N HIS A 159 0.83 25.65 -9.26
CA HIS A 159 1.96 25.40 -10.13
C HIS A 159 1.78 26.21 -11.41
N LEU A 160 2.73 27.11 -11.65
CA LEU A 160 2.85 27.90 -12.87
C LEU A 160 2.73 26.99 -14.11
N ARG A 161 1.81 27.34 -15.03
CA ARG A 161 1.81 26.85 -16.41
C ARG A 161 3.07 27.39 -17.11
N LEU A 162 4.17 26.64 -17.10
CA LEU A 162 5.32 26.92 -17.96
C LEU A 162 5.12 26.24 -19.33
N PRO A 163 5.28 26.98 -20.45
CA PRO A 163 5.05 26.45 -21.79
C PRO A 163 6.07 25.38 -22.19
N ARG A 164 5.59 24.40 -22.96
CA ARG A 164 6.27 23.18 -23.44
C ARG A 164 7.66 23.39 -24.07
N HIS A 165 7.95 24.57 -24.61
CA HIS A 165 9.23 24.87 -25.28
C HIS A 165 10.41 25.14 -24.35
N LEU A 166 10.20 25.27 -23.04
CA LEU A 166 11.27 25.39 -22.03
C LEU A 166 11.65 24.04 -21.38
N LEU A 167 11.01 22.93 -21.76
CA LEU A 167 11.25 21.59 -21.22
C LEU A 167 12.40 20.83 -21.92
N SER A 168 13.22 21.49 -22.74
CA SER A 168 14.46 20.87 -23.22
C SER A 168 15.58 21.12 -22.20
N ARG A 169 15.73 20.20 -21.24
CA ARG A 169 16.81 20.09 -20.23
C ARG A 169 16.66 20.91 -18.94
N ALA A 170 15.43 21.11 -18.45
CA ALA A 170 15.27 21.38 -17.03
C ALA A 170 15.59 20.08 -16.27
N SER A 171 16.69 20.06 -15.51
CA SER A 171 17.02 18.98 -14.60
C SER A 171 15.76 18.57 -13.84
N LEU A 172 15.42 17.28 -13.84
CA LEU A 172 14.31 16.68 -13.09
C LEU A 172 14.48 16.81 -11.57
N GLU A 173 15.32 17.73 -11.10
CA GLU A 173 15.65 17.95 -9.72
C GLU A 173 14.64 18.92 -9.09
N ALA A 174 14.09 18.53 -7.94
CA ALA A 174 13.05 19.24 -7.23
C ALA A 174 13.36 19.25 -5.73
N ARG A 175 13.25 20.42 -5.09
CA ARG A 175 13.36 20.54 -3.63
C ARG A 175 12.30 19.68 -2.92
N PRO A 176 12.52 19.28 -1.66
CA PRO A 176 11.55 18.48 -0.93
C PRO A 176 10.25 19.27 -0.75
N SER A 177 9.12 18.59 -0.89
CA SER A 177 7.79 19.14 -0.67
C SER A 177 6.99 18.21 0.23
N ILE A 178 6.45 18.75 1.32
CA ILE A 178 5.66 17.99 2.28
C ILE A 178 4.25 17.89 1.75
N VAL A 179 3.88 16.68 1.37
CA VAL A 179 2.63 16.40 0.70
C VAL A 179 1.53 16.01 1.67
N THR A 180 1.90 15.39 2.79
CA THR A 180 0.99 15.19 3.92
C THR A 180 1.75 15.53 5.19
N PRO A 181 1.45 16.68 5.83
CA PRO A 181 2.06 17.06 7.08
C PRO A 181 1.50 16.24 8.25
N PRO A 182 2.24 16.12 9.36
CA PRO A 182 1.72 15.48 10.56
C PRO A 182 0.55 16.28 11.14
N LYS A 183 -0.34 15.57 11.85
CA LYS A 183 -1.54 16.16 12.46
C LYS A 183 -1.41 16.19 13.97
N ASN A 184 -1.96 17.23 14.58
CA ASN A 184 -2.03 17.35 16.04
C ASN A 184 -2.85 16.18 16.64
N ILE A 185 -2.38 15.66 17.77
CA ILE A 185 -2.99 14.53 18.47
C ILE A 185 -3.28 14.93 19.92
N TRP A 186 -4.45 14.54 20.40
CA TRP A 186 -4.84 14.59 21.81
C TRP A 186 -5.13 13.17 22.26
N ASN A 187 -4.47 12.70 23.32
CA ASN A 187 -4.72 11.38 23.87
C ASN A 187 -4.35 11.33 25.35
N ILE A 188 -4.68 10.23 26.02
CA ILE A 188 -4.37 9.99 27.43
C ILE A 188 -3.09 9.17 27.60
N THR A 189 -2.51 9.18 28.80
CA THR A 189 -1.34 8.36 29.14
C THR A 189 -1.62 6.86 28.92
N GLY A 190 -0.61 6.12 28.46
CA GLY A 190 -0.70 4.69 28.15
C GLY A 190 -1.22 4.37 26.74
N ALA A 191 -1.73 5.36 26.01
CA ALA A 191 -2.20 5.17 24.65
C ALA A 191 -1.06 4.86 23.66
N LYS A 192 -1.42 4.33 22.49
CA LYS A 192 -0.53 4.16 21.34
C LYS A 192 -0.89 5.19 20.28
N VAL A 193 0.06 6.04 19.90
CA VAL A 193 -0.15 7.10 18.91
C VAL A 193 0.90 7.06 17.81
N TYR A 194 0.55 7.59 16.64
CA TYR A 194 1.48 7.71 15.54
C TYR A 194 1.37 9.08 14.85
N LEU A 195 2.51 9.65 14.47
CA LEU A 195 2.60 10.77 13.54
C LEU A 195 3.05 10.23 12.17
N SER A 196 2.57 10.83 11.09
CA SER A 196 2.95 10.48 9.71
C SER A 196 3.31 11.73 8.93
N CYS A 197 4.38 11.67 8.14
CA CYS A 197 4.78 12.75 7.24
C CYS A 197 5.18 12.16 5.89
N GLU A 198 4.52 12.60 4.81
CA GLU A 198 4.77 12.15 3.43
C GLU A 198 5.44 13.28 2.65
N VAL A 199 6.54 12.97 1.98
CA VAL A 199 7.38 13.95 1.29
C VAL A 199 7.77 13.43 -0.09
N ILE A 200 7.79 14.31 -1.08
CA ILE A 200 8.33 14.06 -2.42
C ILE A 200 9.50 15.01 -2.68
N GLY A 201 10.44 14.61 -3.53
CA GLY A 201 11.53 15.48 -3.98
C GLY A 201 12.50 14.70 -4.87
N ILE A 202 13.24 15.38 -5.74
CA ILE A 202 14.20 14.73 -6.64
C ILE A 202 15.57 15.37 -6.49
N PRO A 203 16.61 14.63 -6.05
CA PRO A 203 16.59 13.23 -5.61
C PRO A 203 15.69 12.99 -4.38
N THR A 204 15.30 11.72 -4.15
CA THR A 204 14.45 11.33 -3.01
C THR A 204 15.00 11.90 -1.71
N PRO A 205 14.22 12.71 -0.95
CA PRO A 205 14.75 13.38 0.21
C PRO A 205 14.99 12.43 1.38
N VAL A 206 15.99 12.76 2.19
CA VAL A 206 16.19 12.15 3.50
C VAL A 206 15.18 12.76 4.46
N LEU A 207 14.41 11.92 5.14
CA LEU A 207 13.39 12.32 6.10
C LEU A 207 13.86 12.01 7.52
N ILE A 208 13.94 13.06 8.35
CA ILE A 208 14.28 12.96 9.77
C ILE A 208 13.15 13.53 10.62
N TRP A 209 13.06 13.07 11.86
CA TRP A 209 12.11 13.58 12.84
C TRP A 209 12.85 14.23 14.01
N ASN A 210 12.36 15.39 14.42
CA ASN A 210 12.88 16.14 15.54
C ASN A 210 11.78 16.39 16.58
N LYS A 211 12.13 16.39 17.87
CA LYS A 211 11.29 16.96 18.91
C LYS A 211 11.74 18.39 19.18
N VAL A 212 10.81 19.33 19.06
CA VAL A 212 11.06 20.75 19.33
C VAL A 212 10.98 20.97 20.84
N LYS A 213 12.11 21.35 21.43
CA LYS A 213 12.22 21.74 22.84
C LYS A 213 12.35 23.26 22.93
N ARG A 214 11.54 23.89 23.78
CA ARG A 214 11.73 25.30 24.14
C ARG A 214 12.79 25.38 25.24
N GLY A 215 13.94 25.98 24.92
CA GLY A 215 14.99 26.25 25.90
C GLY A 215 14.57 27.34 26.89
N GLN A 216 15.26 27.40 28.04
CA GLN A 216 15.00 28.36 29.12
C GLN A 216 15.17 29.84 28.72
N TYR A 217 15.78 30.13 27.57
CA TYR A 217 15.99 31.49 27.04
C TYR A 217 15.19 31.80 25.76
N GLY A 218 14.12 31.03 25.48
CA GLY A 218 13.29 31.23 24.29
C GLY A 218 13.91 30.73 22.98
N VAL A 219 15.13 30.20 23.01
CA VAL A 219 15.76 29.53 21.87
C VAL A 219 15.09 28.18 21.64
N GLN A 220 14.53 27.97 20.45
CA GLN A 220 14.02 26.67 20.03
C GLN A 220 15.21 25.76 19.70
N ARG A 221 15.26 24.59 20.35
CA ARG A 221 16.25 23.56 20.06
C ARG A 221 15.53 22.31 19.57
N THR A 222 16.02 21.74 18.48
CA THR A 222 15.55 20.44 17.99
C THR A 222 16.40 19.32 18.57
N GLU A 223 15.73 18.24 18.97
CA GLU A 223 16.36 16.99 19.37
C GLU A 223 16.04 15.92 18.32
N LEU A 224 17.07 15.30 17.75
CA LEU A 224 16.89 14.24 16.77
C LEU A 224 16.24 13.01 17.43
N LEU A 225 15.16 12.51 16.82
CA LEU A 225 14.46 11.31 17.28
C LEU A 225 15.03 10.05 16.59
N PRO A 226 14.93 8.86 17.23
CA PRO A 226 14.27 8.60 18.50
C PRO A 226 15.04 9.08 19.75
N GLY A 227 16.35 9.30 19.62
CA GLY A 227 17.25 9.53 20.76
C GLY A 227 17.32 8.30 21.66
N ASP A 228 17.40 8.51 22.98
CA ASP A 228 17.48 7.45 24.00
C ASP A 228 16.11 7.02 24.55
N ARG A 229 15.02 7.28 23.82
CA ARG A 229 13.65 6.95 24.24
C ARG A 229 13.35 5.49 23.97
N ASP A 230 12.90 4.78 24.99
CA ASP A 230 12.53 3.35 24.93
C ASP A 230 11.11 3.13 24.38
N ASN A 231 10.22 4.09 24.59
CA ASN A 231 8.82 4.04 24.18
C ASN A 231 8.54 4.60 22.77
N LEU A 232 9.58 4.97 22.02
CA LEU A 232 9.47 5.64 20.72
C LEU A 232 10.22 4.89 19.63
N ALA A 233 9.57 4.68 18.48
CA ALA A 233 10.18 4.08 17.30
C ALA A 233 9.90 4.92 16.05
N ILE A 234 10.90 5.01 15.16
CA ILE A 234 10.76 5.65 13.85
C ILE A 234 10.84 4.61 12.76
N GLN A 235 9.94 4.70 11.79
CA GLN A 235 10.01 3.93 10.57
C GLN A 235 9.94 4.87 9.38
N THR A 236 10.82 4.65 8.40
CA THR A 236 10.81 5.37 7.12
C THR A 236 10.72 4.35 6.00
N ARG A 237 9.81 4.56 5.05
CA ARG A 237 9.64 3.72 3.86
C ARG A 237 9.49 4.60 2.62
N GLY A 238 9.85 4.06 1.46
CA GLY A 238 9.46 4.66 0.19
C GLY A 238 7.94 4.69 0.05
N GLY A 239 7.42 5.74 -0.60
CA GLY A 239 6.01 5.83 -0.96
C GLY A 239 5.65 4.98 -2.17
N PRO A 240 4.36 4.90 -2.54
CA PRO A 240 3.91 4.26 -3.77
C PRO A 240 4.43 4.97 -5.04
N GLU A 241 4.68 6.28 -4.99
CA GLU A 241 5.16 7.06 -6.12
C GLU A 241 6.70 7.15 -6.16
N LYS A 242 7.28 7.39 -7.34
CA LYS A 242 8.74 7.56 -7.48
C LYS A 242 9.21 8.81 -6.75
N HIS A 243 10.32 8.67 -6.03
CA HIS A 243 10.92 9.73 -5.23
C HIS A 243 10.04 10.25 -4.06
N GLU A 244 9.12 9.41 -3.61
CA GLU A 244 8.33 9.64 -2.41
C GLU A 244 8.93 8.90 -1.21
N VAL A 245 8.90 9.54 -0.05
CA VAL A 245 9.28 8.97 1.24
C VAL A 245 8.20 9.27 2.27
N THR A 246 7.84 8.26 3.07
CA THR A 246 6.93 8.40 4.20
C THR A 246 7.63 7.99 5.48
N GLY A 247 7.50 8.82 6.51
CA GLY A 247 8.03 8.57 7.84
C GLY A 247 6.92 8.51 8.87
N TRP A 248 7.06 7.59 9.82
CA TRP A 248 6.16 7.44 10.97
C TRP A 248 6.94 7.50 12.27
N VAL A 249 6.40 8.23 13.25
CA VAL A 249 6.83 8.17 14.66
C VAL A 249 5.75 7.41 15.41
N LEU A 250 6.12 6.28 16.01
CA LEU A 250 5.26 5.50 16.91
C LEU A 250 5.68 5.80 18.35
N VAL A 251 4.72 6.17 19.20
CA VAL A 251 4.92 6.34 20.65
C VAL A 251 4.00 5.37 21.39
N SER A 252 4.57 4.51 22.23
CA SER A 252 3.85 3.46 22.96
C SER A 252 4.70 2.89 24.11
N PRO A 253 4.25 2.98 25.38
CA PRO A 253 3.08 3.74 25.84
C PRO A 253 3.33 5.25 25.80
N LEU A 254 2.28 6.04 25.57
CA LEU A 254 2.33 7.50 25.61
C LEU A 254 2.48 8.00 27.07
N GLY A 255 3.56 8.71 27.35
CA GLY A 255 3.84 9.37 28.64
C GLY A 255 3.59 10.88 28.61
N LYS A 256 3.60 11.54 29.77
CA LYS A 256 3.41 13.02 29.84
C LYS A 256 4.62 13.77 29.25
N GLU A 257 5.80 13.18 29.36
CA GLU A 257 7.07 13.61 28.78
C GLU A 257 7.08 13.58 27.24
N ASP A 258 6.17 12.82 26.62
CA ASP A 258 6.00 12.78 25.18
C ASP A 258 5.21 13.99 24.67
N ALA A 259 4.48 14.71 25.52
CA ALA A 259 3.84 15.94 25.12
C ALA A 259 4.88 16.92 24.53
N GLY A 260 4.51 17.59 23.44
CA GLY A 260 5.42 18.48 22.74
C GLY A 260 5.14 18.61 21.26
N GLU A 261 5.98 19.40 20.61
CA GLU A 261 5.92 19.63 19.18
C GLU A 261 6.96 18.75 18.47
N TYR A 262 6.53 18.09 17.41
CA TYR A 262 7.28 17.13 16.63
C TYR A 262 7.36 17.66 15.20
N GLU A 263 8.57 17.80 14.68
CA GLU A 263 8.85 18.32 13.36
C GLU A 263 9.33 17.17 12.47
N CYS A 264 8.71 16.99 11.30
CA CYS A 264 9.32 16.24 10.21
C CYS A 264 10.13 17.20 9.36
N HIS A 265 11.41 16.88 9.16
CA HIS A 265 12.31 17.66 8.33
C HIS A 265 12.83 16.78 7.19
N ALA A 266 12.62 17.23 5.96
CA ALA A 266 13.10 16.60 4.75
C ALA A 266 14.17 17.43 4.04
N SER A 267 15.19 16.76 3.50
CA SER A 267 16.34 17.41 2.86
C SER A 267 16.84 16.62 1.66
N ASN A 268 17.16 17.32 0.56
CA ASN A 268 17.90 16.77 -0.58
C ASN A 268 18.89 17.81 -1.14
N SER A 269 19.55 17.51 -2.26
CA SER A 269 20.52 18.43 -2.89
C SER A 269 19.91 19.75 -3.39
N GLN A 270 18.58 19.82 -3.54
CA GLN A 270 17.86 20.98 -4.05
C GLN A 270 17.24 21.85 -2.95
N GLY A 271 17.27 21.41 -1.70
CA GLY A 271 16.79 22.19 -0.56
C GLY A 271 16.13 21.35 0.52
N GLN A 272 15.28 22.03 1.30
CA GLN A 272 14.73 21.52 2.54
C GLN A 272 13.25 21.92 2.71
N ALA A 273 12.49 21.09 3.42
CA ALA A 273 11.14 21.39 3.86
C ALA A 273 10.88 20.81 5.26
N SER A 274 10.07 21.50 6.07
CA SER A 274 9.70 21.05 7.42
C SER A 274 8.22 21.30 7.72
N ALA A 275 7.60 20.41 8.49
CA ALA A 275 6.25 20.57 9.02
C ALA A 275 6.14 19.98 10.42
N SER A 276 5.31 20.60 11.26
CA SER A 276 5.22 20.28 12.69
C SER A 276 3.81 19.89 13.11
N ALA A 277 3.73 19.05 14.14
CA ALA A 277 2.50 18.70 14.83
C ALA A 277 2.72 18.60 16.33
N LYS A 278 1.67 18.87 17.10
CA LYS A 278 1.69 18.83 18.56
C LYS A 278 1.00 17.57 19.09
N ILE A 279 1.70 16.83 19.94
CA ILE A 279 1.12 15.79 20.79
C ILE A 279 0.74 16.44 22.12
N THR A 280 -0.54 16.35 22.47
CA THR A 280 -1.09 16.83 23.74
C THR A 280 -1.57 15.63 24.53
N VAL A 281 -1.06 15.49 25.76
CA VAL A 281 -1.46 14.43 26.67
C VAL A 281 -2.39 15.02 27.70
N VAL A 282 -3.64 14.54 27.73
CA VAL A 282 -4.67 14.97 28.68
C VAL A 282 -4.85 13.93 29.77
N ASP A 283 -5.34 14.35 30.94
CA ASP A 283 -5.57 13.45 32.06
C ASP A 283 -6.86 12.64 31.88
N THR A 284 -7.87 13.22 31.22
CA THR A 284 -9.16 12.57 30.97
C THR A 284 -9.59 12.66 29.50
N LEU A 285 -10.39 11.67 29.04
CA LEU A 285 -10.92 11.65 27.67
C LEU A 285 -11.85 12.83 27.35
N HIS A 286 -12.44 13.46 28.36
CA HIS A 286 -13.39 14.58 28.18
C HIS A 286 -12.69 15.88 27.76
N GLU A 287 -11.38 16.00 27.94
CA GLU A 287 -10.57 17.16 27.55
C GLU A 287 -10.13 17.11 26.08
N ILE A 288 -10.38 16.00 25.39
CA ILE A 288 -10.06 15.86 23.97
C ILE A 288 -11.05 16.71 23.16
N PRO A 289 -10.57 17.67 22.33
CA PRO A 289 -11.45 18.46 21.50
C PRO A 289 -12.28 17.57 20.56
N VAL A 290 -13.60 17.59 20.70
CA VAL A 290 -14.50 16.95 19.76
C VAL A 290 -14.48 17.80 18.49
N LYS A 291 -14.00 17.26 17.38
CA LYS A 291 -14.15 17.92 16.08
C LYS A 291 -15.65 18.03 15.79
N GLU A 292 -16.21 19.23 15.89
CA GLU A 292 -17.52 19.53 15.32
C GLU A 292 -17.49 19.27 13.81
N GLY A 293 -18.61 18.76 13.30
CA GLY A 293 -18.69 17.97 12.08
C GLY A 293 -18.24 18.68 10.81
N GLU A 294 -17.53 17.93 9.98
CA GLU A 294 -17.61 18.09 8.52
C GLU A 294 -19.03 17.66 8.13
N GLY A 295 -19.91 18.66 8.05
CA GLY A 295 -21.35 18.47 7.86
C GLY A 295 -21.65 17.72 6.57
N ALA A 296 -22.20 16.52 6.71
CA ALA A 296 -23.04 15.93 5.69
C ALA A 296 -24.28 16.82 5.52
N GLN A 297 -24.30 17.63 4.47
CA GLN A 297 -25.55 18.14 3.92
C GLN A 297 -26.13 17.06 3.01
N ILE A 298 -27.27 16.54 3.46
CA ILE A 298 -28.19 15.66 2.73
C ILE A 298 -28.91 16.50 1.69
#